data_AF-A0A090WD72-F1
#
_entry.id   AF-A0A090WD72-F1
#
_cell.length_a   1.000
_cell.length_b   1.000
_cell.length_c   1.000
_cell.angle_alpha   90.00
_cell.angle_beta   90.00
_cell.angle_gamma   90.00
#
_symmetry.space_group_name_H-M   'P 1'
#
loop_
_entity.id
_entity.type
_entity.pdbx_description
1 polymer ?
#
loop_
_entity_poly.entity_id
_entity_poly.type
_entity_poly.pdbx_seq_one_letter_code
_entity_poly.pdbx_strand_id
1 'polypeptide(L)'
;MMREGDFIYRVVISKPKKKKKSGPKKDTVMESVKLYWAGKTLEEISEIRSLKVDTILSHLGKRYVSHKDVDLNAHISPEELAEIEPLYESYEKENALKPIFEKFNGKYSYGKLRLAMYLIEATTTVK
;
A
#
# COMPACT_ATOMS: atom_id res chain seq x y z
N MET A 1 48.14 -1.33 -15.52
CA MET A 1 47.30 -0.13 -15.73
C MET A 1 45.93 -0.44 -15.14
N MET A 2 45.64 0.02 -13.92
CA MET A 2 44.33 -0.15 -13.29
C MET A 2 43.43 1.02 -13.71
N ARG A 3 42.18 0.75 -14.08
CA ARG A 3 41.17 1.80 -14.27
C ARG A 3 40.20 1.76 -13.11
N GLU A 4 40.06 2.92 -12.46
CA GLU A 4 38.98 3.30 -11.56
C GLU A 4 37.62 2.89 -12.12
N GLY A 5 36.84 2.26 -11.27
CA GLY A 5 35.48 1.83 -11.56
C GLY A 5 34.86 1.40 -10.26
N ASP A 6 34.46 2.39 -9.45
CA ASP A 6 33.64 2.27 -8.26
C ASP A 6 32.34 1.52 -8.62
N PHE A 7 32.41 0.19 -8.61
CA PHE A 7 31.26 -0.66 -8.76
C PHE A 7 30.56 -0.70 -7.41
N ILE A 8 29.79 0.35 -7.12
CA ILE A 8 28.83 0.35 -6.02
C ILE A 8 27.80 -0.73 -6.35
N TYR A 9 28.06 -1.95 -5.88
CA TYR A 9 27.04 -2.98 -5.75
C TYR A 9 25.93 -2.39 -4.90
N ARG A 10 24.87 -1.92 -5.56
CA ARG A 10 23.60 -1.60 -4.94
C ARG A 10 23.20 -2.84 -4.14
N VAL A 11 23.38 -2.78 -2.83
CA VAL A 11 23.02 -3.87 -1.91
C VAL A 11 21.57 -4.20 -2.18
N VAL A 12 21.36 -5.32 -2.87
CA VAL A 12 20.03 -5.86 -3.12
C VAL A 12 19.59 -6.38 -1.76
N ILE A 13 18.89 -5.53 -1.00
CA ILE A 13 18.25 -5.90 0.27
C ILE A 13 17.16 -6.92 -0.09
N SER A 14 17.59 -8.17 -0.22
CA SER A 14 16.75 -9.33 -0.45
C SER A 14 15.89 -9.49 0.78
N LYS A 15 14.63 -9.04 0.70
CA LYS A 15 13.66 -9.21 1.77
C LYS A 15 13.59 -10.69 2.17
N PRO A 16 13.76 -11.04 3.46
CA PRO A 16 13.61 -12.42 3.89
C PRO A 16 12.15 -12.85 3.69
N LYS A 17 11.91 -13.88 2.88
CA LYS A 17 10.61 -14.57 2.79
C LYS A 17 10.32 -15.21 4.16
N LYS A 18 9.61 -14.50 5.05
CA LYS A 18 9.13 -15.05 6.32
C LYS A 18 8.19 -16.23 6.03
N LYS A 19 8.59 -17.41 6.49
CA LYS A 19 7.80 -18.66 6.48
C LYS A 19 6.43 -18.40 7.15
N LYS A 20 5.34 -18.76 6.46
CA LYS A 20 3.98 -18.76 7.02
C LYS A 20 3.94 -19.73 8.20
N LYS A 21 3.93 -19.21 9.43
CA LYS A 21 3.61 -19.99 10.63
C LYS A 21 2.09 -20.07 10.77
N SER A 22 1.57 -21.27 10.58
CA SER A 22 0.19 -21.68 10.88
C SER A 22 0.00 -21.71 12.41
N GLY A 23 -0.38 -20.56 12.98
CA GLY A 23 -0.98 -20.42 14.30
C GLY A 23 -2.32 -19.70 14.18
N PRO A 24 -3.14 -19.58 15.24
CA PRO A 24 -4.41 -18.85 15.19
C PRO A 24 -4.12 -17.48 14.56
N LYS A 25 -4.84 -17.14 13.48
CA LYS A 25 -4.54 -16.02 12.58
C LYS A 25 -4.39 -14.74 13.42
N LYS A 26 -3.17 -14.43 13.87
CA LYS A 26 -2.86 -13.12 14.41
C LYS A 26 -3.10 -12.19 13.24
N ASP A 27 -4.16 -11.40 13.36
CA ASP A 27 -4.63 -10.56 12.29
C ASP A 27 -3.54 -9.49 12.06
N THR A 28 -2.59 -9.80 11.18
CA THR A 28 -1.44 -8.95 10.87
C THR A 28 -1.90 -7.57 10.40
N VAL A 29 -3.12 -7.50 9.86
CA VAL A 29 -3.81 -6.25 9.54
C VAL A 29 -4.15 -5.49 10.81
N MET A 30 -4.84 -6.10 11.77
CA MET A 30 -5.26 -5.46 13.02
C MET A 30 -4.09 -4.89 13.81
N GLU A 31 -2.91 -5.53 13.80
CA GLU A 31 -1.75 -5.02 14.53
C GLU A 31 -1.13 -3.78 13.88
N SER A 32 -1.23 -3.63 12.54
CA SER A 32 -0.89 -2.36 11.86
C SER A 32 -1.93 -1.28 12.13
N VAL A 33 -3.22 -1.66 12.19
CA VAL A 33 -4.34 -0.74 12.48
C VAL A 33 -4.26 -0.21 13.91
N LYS A 34 -3.95 -1.06 14.90
CA LYS A 34 -3.79 -0.64 16.31
C LYS A 34 -2.71 0.43 16.48
N LEU A 35 -1.58 0.28 15.79
CA LEU A 35 -0.52 1.28 15.83
C LEU A 35 -0.95 2.59 15.16
N TYR A 36 -1.69 2.49 14.06
CA TYR A 36 -2.27 3.67 13.39
C TYR A 36 -3.26 4.40 14.29
N TRP A 37 -4.15 3.68 14.99
CA TRP A 37 -5.04 4.28 16.00
C TRP A 37 -4.32 4.86 17.21
N ALA A 38 -3.14 4.35 17.54
CA ALA A 38 -2.27 4.96 18.55
C ALA A 38 -1.61 6.28 18.07
N GLY A 39 -1.98 6.78 16.89
CA GLY A 39 -1.47 8.02 16.31
C GLY A 39 -0.10 7.89 15.63
N LYS A 40 0.36 6.66 15.37
CA LYS A 40 1.64 6.42 14.68
C LYS A 40 1.52 6.67 13.19
N THR A 41 2.54 7.27 12.60
CA THR A 41 2.60 7.47 11.14
C THR A 41 2.90 6.15 10.42
N LEU A 42 2.60 6.09 9.12
CA LEU A 42 2.88 4.91 8.30
C LEU A 42 4.37 4.52 8.31
N GLU A 43 5.26 5.50 8.42
CA GLU A 43 6.71 5.34 8.51
C GLU A 43 7.11 4.73 9.85
N GLU A 44 6.58 5.24 10.97
CA GLU A 44 6.83 4.66 12.29
C GLU A 44 6.31 3.21 12.37
N ILE A 45 5.13 2.93 11.84
CA ILE A 45 4.57 1.56 11.78
C ILE A 45 5.47 0.66 10.93
N SER A 46 6.02 1.20 9.85
CA SER A 46 6.98 0.52 8.97
C SER A 46 8.25 0.14 9.72
N GLU A 47 8.81 1.04 10.53
CA GLU A 47 9.98 0.77 11.36
C GLU A 47 9.68 -0.24 12.47
N ILE A 48 8.63 -0.01 13.26
CA ILE A 48 8.22 -0.87 14.38
C ILE A 48 7.98 -2.30 13.93
N ARG A 49 7.32 -2.49 12.78
CA ARG A 49 7.00 -3.82 12.25
C ARG A 49 8.05 -4.36 11.28
N SER A 50 9.05 -3.55 10.92
CA SER A 50 10.00 -3.82 9.84
C SER A 50 9.30 -4.29 8.56
N LEU A 51 8.21 -3.60 8.19
CA LEU A 51 7.41 -3.85 6.99
C LEU A 51 7.50 -2.64 6.07
N LYS A 52 7.31 -2.81 4.76
CA LYS A 52 7.22 -1.64 3.87
C LYS A 52 5.94 -0.85 4.16
N VAL A 53 6.04 0.47 4.08
CA VAL A 53 4.88 1.40 4.09
C VAL A 53 3.79 0.94 3.12
N ASP A 54 4.16 0.51 1.91
CA ASP A 54 3.22 -0.04 0.91
C ASP A 54 2.41 -1.26 1.41
N THR A 55 3.05 -2.13 2.21
CA THR A 55 2.39 -3.31 2.82
C THR A 55 1.45 -2.88 3.94
N ILE A 56 1.84 -1.89 4.73
CA ILE A 56 0.99 -1.32 5.78
C ILE A 56 -0.21 -0.63 5.16
N LEU A 57 -0.03 0.16 4.11
CA LEU A 57 -1.12 0.75 3.33
C LEU A 57 -2.09 -0.31 2.83
N SER A 58 -1.58 -1.44 2.31
CA SER A 58 -2.45 -2.55 1.91
C SER A 58 -3.22 -3.18 3.08
N HIS A 59 -2.61 -3.29 4.26
CA HIS A 59 -3.32 -3.74 5.46
C HIS A 59 -4.41 -2.75 5.88
N LEU A 60 -4.09 -1.46 5.99
CA LEU A 60 -5.04 -0.44 6.39
C LEU A 60 -6.19 -0.31 5.39
N GLY A 61 -5.91 -0.34 4.08
CA GLY A 61 -6.92 -0.27 3.04
C GLY A 61 -7.90 -1.44 3.09
N LYS A 62 -7.42 -2.67 3.29
CA LYS A 62 -8.31 -3.83 3.53
C LYS A 62 -9.21 -3.64 4.73
N ARG A 63 -8.66 -3.11 5.82
CA ARG A 63 -9.42 -2.82 7.04
C ARG A 63 -10.50 -1.78 6.76
N TYR A 64 -10.14 -0.72 6.04
CA TYR A 64 -11.05 0.34 5.64
C TYR A 64 -12.23 -0.17 4.81
N VAL A 65 -11.99 -1.02 3.81
CA VAL A 65 -13.09 -1.64 3.04
C VAL A 65 -14.03 -2.44 3.96
N SER A 66 -13.48 -3.19 4.92
CA SER A 66 -14.29 -4.05 5.80
C SER A 66 -15.06 -3.30 6.89
N HIS A 67 -14.49 -2.24 7.48
CA HIS A 67 -15.03 -1.62 8.69
C HIS A 67 -15.10 -0.09 8.66
N LYS A 68 -14.47 0.57 7.67
CA LYS A 68 -14.36 2.04 7.54
C LYS A 68 -13.92 2.74 8.84
N ASP A 69 -13.11 2.06 9.65
CA ASP A 69 -12.68 2.47 10.99
C ASP A 69 -11.33 3.19 10.99
N VAL A 70 -10.79 3.47 9.80
CA VAL A 70 -9.48 4.09 9.59
C VAL A 70 -9.60 5.22 8.58
N ASP A 71 -9.32 6.46 8.98
CA ASP A 71 -9.35 7.59 8.05
C ASP A 71 -8.15 7.57 7.10
N LEU A 72 -8.34 6.90 5.96
CA LEU A 72 -7.39 6.86 4.86
C LEU A 72 -7.62 7.96 3.84
N ASN A 73 -8.81 8.59 3.87
CA ASN A 73 -9.14 9.76 3.07
C ASN A 73 -8.25 10.97 3.41
N ALA A 74 -7.63 10.99 4.59
CA ALA A 74 -6.65 12.02 4.96
C ALA A 74 -5.31 11.88 4.21
N HIS A 75 -5.02 10.72 3.61
CA HIS A 75 -3.74 10.43 2.93
C HIS A 75 -3.81 10.56 1.40
N ILE A 76 -5.00 10.82 0.85
CA ILE A 76 -5.20 11.04 -0.58
C ILE A 76 -6.15 12.20 -0.78
N SER A 77 -5.81 13.13 -1.67
CA SER A 77 -6.70 14.24 -1.98
C SER A 77 -7.92 13.74 -2.77
N PRO A 78 -9.11 14.36 -2.59
CA PRO A 78 -10.29 14.01 -3.39
C PRO A 78 -10.05 14.20 -4.89
N GLU A 79 -9.18 15.14 -5.27
CA GLU A 79 -8.76 15.36 -6.66
C GLU A 79 -7.97 14.17 -7.22
N GLU A 80 -7.02 13.63 -6.45
CA GLU A 80 -6.26 12.42 -6.82
C GLU A 80 -7.20 11.22 -6.95
N LEU A 81 -8.19 11.11 -6.06
CA LEU A 81 -9.19 10.05 -6.10
C LEU A 81 -10.07 10.14 -7.36
N ALA A 82 -10.53 11.34 -7.71
CA ALA A 82 -11.32 11.59 -8.92
C ALA A 82 -10.55 11.29 -10.20
N GLU A 83 -9.22 11.51 -10.23
CA GLU A 83 -8.38 11.10 -11.35
C GLU A 83 -8.27 9.56 -11.48
N ILE A 84 -8.26 8.84 -10.35
CA ILE A 84 -8.06 7.38 -10.30
C ILE A 84 -9.39 6.61 -10.45
N GLU A 85 -10.52 7.20 -10.04
CA GLU A 85 -11.86 6.62 -10.12
C GLU A 85 -12.23 6.06 -11.51
N PRO A 86 -12.07 6.77 -12.63
CA PRO A 86 -12.40 6.21 -13.95
C PRO A 86 -11.47 5.04 -14.36
N LEU A 87 -10.29 4.94 -13.75
CA LEU A 87 -9.32 3.88 -14.03
C LEU A 87 -9.55 2.64 -13.17
N TYR A 88 -10.31 2.77 -12.08
CA TYR A 88 -10.71 1.67 -11.21
C TYR A 88 -11.47 0.59 -11.97
N GLU A 89 -12.41 0.95 -12.85
CA GLU A 89 -13.19 -0.04 -13.60
C GLU A 89 -12.31 -0.88 -14.54
N SER A 90 -11.32 -0.26 -15.16
CA SER A 90 -10.32 -0.96 -15.99
C SER A 90 -9.44 -1.88 -15.12
N TYR A 91 -9.06 -1.40 -13.93
CA TYR A 91 -8.32 -2.21 -12.98
C TYR A 91 -9.12 -3.39 -12.47
N GLU A 92 -10.40 -3.25 -12.15
CA GLU A 92 -11.18 -4.34 -11.59
C GLU A 92 -11.25 -5.50 -12.59
N LYS A 93 -11.37 -5.16 -13.88
CA LYS A 93 -11.30 -6.12 -15.00
C LYS A 93 -9.93 -6.76 -15.17
N GLU A 94 -8.85 -5.98 -15.14
CA GLU A 94 -7.49 -6.49 -15.37
C GLU A 94 -6.81 -7.06 -14.10
N ASN A 95 -7.37 -6.76 -12.93
CA ASN A 95 -6.82 -6.98 -11.59
C ASN A 95 -5.36 -6.52 -11.41
N ALA A 96 -4.92 -5.52 -12.19
CA ALA A 96 -3.51 -5.15 -12.31
C ALA A 96 -3.28 -3.65 -12.02
N LEU A 97 -2.48 -3.35 -10.98
CA LEU A 97 -2.10 -1.96 -10.64
C LEU A 97 -1.12 -1.37 -11.67
N LYS A 98 -0.47 -2.23 -12.45
CA LYS A 98 0.57 -1.89 -13.42
C LYS A 98 0.07 -0.95 -14.52
N PRO A 99 -1.03 -1.23 -15.25
CA PRO A 99 -1.57 -0.30 -16.26
C PRO A 99 -1.96 1.06 -15.69
N ILE A 100 -2.53 1.13 -14.48
CA ILE A 100 -2.82 2.42 -13.83
C ILE A 100 -1.52 3.19 -13.58
N PHE A 101 -0.52 2.53 -12.99
CA PHE A 101 0.77 3.16 -12.69
C PHE A 101 1.47 3.67 -13.96
N GLU A 102 1.42 2.92 -15.05
CA GLU A 102 1.97 3.32 -16.35
C GLU A 102 1.19 4.47 -17.01
N LYS A 103 -0.16 4.47 -16.91
CA LYS A 103 -1.01 5.58 -17.37
C LYS A 103 -0.69 6.89 -16.65
N PHE A 104 -0.45 6.82 -15.34
CA PHE A 104 -0.01 7.98 -14.57
C PHE A 104 1.49 8.27 -14.71
N ASN A 105 2.23 7.50 -15.51
CA ASN A 105 3.66 7.67 -15.72
C ASN A 105 4.47 7.72 -14.40
N GLY A 106 4.02 7.03 -13.37
CA GLY A 106 4.62 7.08 -12.04
C GLY A 106 4.38 8.37 -11.24
N LYS A 107 3.43 9.23 -11.64
CA LYS A 107 2.97 10.41 -10.86
C LYS A 107 2.59 10.03 -9.42
N TYR A 108 2.04 8.83 -9.22
CA TYR A 108 1.62 8.30 -7.93
C TYR A 108 2.39 7.04 -7.53
N SER A 109 2.74 6.95 -6.24
CA SER A 109 3.33 5.73 -5.67
C SER A 109 2.32 4.57 -5.65
N TYR A 110 2.79 3.33 -5.76
CA TYR A 110 1.96 2.12 -5.66
C TYR A 110 1.06 2.11 -4.42
N GLY A 111 1.58 2.58 -3.27
CA GLY A 111 0.81 2.67 -2.03
C GLY A 111 -0.41 3.59 -2.14
N LYS A 112 -0.26 4.76 -2.80
CA LYS A 112 -1.37 5.70 -3.06
C LYS A 112 -2.39 5.13 -4.03
N LEU A 113 -1.93 4.54 -5.15
CA LEU A 113 -2.85 3.92 -6.12
C LEU A 113 -3.66 2.80 -5.48
N ARG A 114 -3.00 1.99 -4.64
CA ARG A 114 -3.67 0.90 -3.91
C ARG A 114 -4.64 1.44 -2.86
N LEU A 115 -4.31 2.54 -2.21
CA LEU A 115 -5.19 3.23 -1.28
C LEU A 115 -6.45 3.75 -1.97
N ALA A 116 -6.27 4.42 -3.11
CA ALA A 116 -7.35 4.91 -3.96
C ALA A 116 -8.29 3.77 -4.35
N MET A 117 -7.73 2.63 -4.78
CA MET A 117 -8.49 1.42 -5.09
C MET A 117 -9.38 0.99 -3.91
N TYR A 118 -8.83 0.87 -2.71
CA TYR A 118 -9.62 0.49 -1.53
C TYR A 118 -10.71 1.52 -1.19
N LEU A 119 -10.45 2.82 -1.38
CA LEU A 119 -11.43 3.87 -1.13
C LEU A 119 -12.60 3.77 -2.12
N ILE A 120 -12.31 3.58 -3.40
CA ILE A 120 -13.32 3.44 -4.46
C ILE A 120 -14.12 2.13 -4.30
N GLU A 121 -13.45 1.04 -3.92
CA GLU A 121 -14.12 -0.23 -3.59
C GLU A 121 -15.09 -0.04 -2.40
N ALA A 122 -14.64 0.68 -1.36
CA ALA A 122 -15.44 0.96 -0.17
C ALA A 122 -16.62 1.90 -0.44
N THR A 123 -16.54 2.81 -1.42
CA THR A 123 -17.69 3.65 -1.83
C THR A 123 -18.65 2.86 -2.73
N THR A 124 -18.14 2.00 -3.62
CA THR A 124 -18.93 1.19 -4.54
C THR A 124 -19.71 0.08 -3.85
N THR A 125 -19.17 -0.50 -2.77
CA THR A 125 -19.81 -1.60 -2.00
C THR A 125 -21.08 -1.17 -1.24
N VAL A 126 -21.46 0.12 -1.28
CA VAL A 126 -22.68 0.64 -0.63
C VAL A 126 -23.91 0.58 -1.56
N LYS A 127 -23.89 -0.22 -2.63
CA LYS A 127 -25.00 -0.31 -3.59
C LYS A 127 -25.84 -1.57 -3.43
#